data_AF-A0AAQ4D6H0-F1
#
_entry.id   AF-A0AAQ4D6H0-F1
#
_cell.length_a   1.000
_cell.length_b   1.000
_cell.length_c   1.000
_cell.angle_alpha   90.00
_cell.angle_beta   90.00
_cell.angle_gamma   90.00
#
_symmetry.space_group_name_H-M   'P 1'
#
loop_
_entity.id
_entity.type
_entity.pdbx_description
1 polymer ?
#
loop_
_entity_poly.entity_id
_entity_poly.type
_entity_poly.pdbx_seq_one_letter_code
_entity_poly.pdbx_strand_id
1 'polypeptide(L)'
;MAASSGAEDSHSEDYDFHGGRRKRPCRACSDFKAWAKSKGGTVPKTAGAPSSAPGGATVPEADRECPPDRSELGRCTWSLLHSVAAYYPKKPTPAQQNDAEQFFRLFSRLYPCDDCARDFRKE
;
A
#
# COMPACT_ATOMS: atom_id res chain seq x y z
N MET A 1 -40.45 -27.62 -21.93
CA MET A 1 -39.16 -27.43 -21.25
C MET A 1 -38.32 -26.51 -22.14
N ALA A 2 -38.43 -25.19 -21.93
CA ALA A 2 -37.63 -24.22 -22.66
C ALA A 2 -36.38 -23.94 -21.83
N ALA A 3 -35.21 -24.36 -22.34
CA ALA A 3 -33.92 -23.95 -21.80
C ALA A 3 -33.62 -22.57 -22.36
N SER A 4 -33.81 -21.52 -21.54
CA SER A 4 -33.47 -20.16 -21.91
C SER A 4 -31.97 -19.93 -21.82
N SER A 5 -31.46 -19.34 -22.88
CA SER A 5 -30.09 -18.94 -23.16
C SER A 5 -29.45 -17.99 -22.14
N GLY A 6 -28.14 -18.16 -21.96
CA GLY A 6 -27.12 -17.11 -22.05
C GLY A 6 -27.22 -15.89 -21.12
N ALA A 7 -26.37 -15.87 -20.10
CA ALA A 7 -25.83 -14.65 -19.49
C ALA A 7 -24.47 -14.96 -18.86
N GLU A 8 -23.43 -15.10 -19.69
CA GLU A 8 -22.05 -15.02 -19.22
C GLU A 8 -21.75 -13.54 -18.94
N ASP A 9 -21.85 -13.18 -17.66
CA ASP A 9 -21.56 -11.86 -17.09
C ASP A 9 -20.13 -11.45 -17.46
N SER A 10 -20.03 -10.65 -18.52
CA SER A 10 -18.81 -10.02 -18.99
C SER A 10 -18.47 -8.86 -18.06
N HIS A 11 -17.94 -9.16 -16.88
CA HIS A 11 -17.27 -8.17 -16.03
C HIS A 11 -15.76 -8.30 -16.18
N SER A 12 -15.27 -8.17 -17.43
CA SER A 12 -13.85 -7.99 -17.70
C SER A 12 -13.64 -6.59 -18.26
N GLU A 13 -13.32 -5.63 -17.40
CA GLU A 13 -12.56 -4.41 -17.73
C GLU A 13 -12.45 -3.54 -16.48
N ASP A 14 -11.47 -3.85 -15.62
CA ASP A 14 -10.89 -2.83 -14.73
C ASP A 14 -9.37 -3.09 -14.70
N TYR A 15 -8.71 -2.72 -15.81
CA TYR A 15 -7.26 -2.58 -15.88
C TYR A 15 -6.97 -1.09 -15.91
N ASP A 16 -6.48 -0.52 -14.82
CA ASP A 16 -6.00 0.86 -14.84
C ASP A 16 -4.75 0.98 -13.95
N PHE A 17 -3.57 0.81 -14.55
CA PHE A 17 -2.26 1.14 -13.97
C PHE A 17 -1.97 2.65 -14.10
N HIS A 18 -3.01 3.47 -13.85
CA HIS A 18 -3.06 4.93 -14.00
C HIS A 18 -3.17 5.45 -15.44
N GLY A 19 -4.40 5.53 -15.98
CA GLY A 19 -4.59 6.17 -17.29
C GLY A 19 -5.97 6.71 -17.64
N GLY A 20 -7.07 6.28 -17.00
CA GLY A 20 -8.29 7.09 -16.87
C GLY A 20 -9.57 6.52 -17.47
N ARG A 21 -10.57 6.33 -16.59
CA ARG A 21 -11.78 7.17 -16.48
C ARG A 21 -12.30 7.12 -15.04
N ARG A 22 -12.52 8.28 -14.42
CA ARG A 22 -13.00 8.42 -13.03
C ARG A 22 -14.30 7.62 -12.81
N LYS A 23 -14.33 6.68 -11.84
CA LYS A 23 -15.53 6.36 -11.02
C LYS A 23 -15.27 5.35 -9.86
N ARG A 24 -14.32 5.65 -8.96
CA ARG A 24 -14.34 5.33 -7.50
C ARG A 24 -13.01 5.79 -6.89
N PRO A 25 -13.00 6.36 -5.67
CA PRO A 25 -11.73 6.63 -4.98
C PRO A 25 -11.05 5.30 -4.66
N CYS A 26 -9.86 5.07 -5.21
CA CYS A 26 -9.06 3.89 -4.90
C CYS A 26 -8.51 4.01 -3.47
N ARG A 27 -8.46 2.90 -2.69
CA ARG A 27 -8.00 2.94 -1.29
C ARG A 27 -6.56 3.45 -1.16
N ALA A 28 -5.69 3.16 -2.13
CA ALA A 28 -4.33 3.68 -2.18
C ALA A 28 -4.25 5.18 -2.55
N CYS A 29 -5.29 5.71 -3.21
CA CYS A 29 -5.34 7.09 -3.73
C CYS A 29 -6.05 8.06 -2.78
N SER A 30 -6.68 7.56 -1.70
CA SER A 30 -7.54 8.36 -0.83
C SER A 30 -7.15 8.19 0.64
N ASP A 31 -6.94 9.32 1.32
CA ASP A 31 -6.75 9.34 2.76
C ASP A 31 -8.00 8.89 3.51
N PHE A 32 -7.82 8.21 4.64
CA PHE A 32 -8.91 7.76 5.51
C PHE A 32 -9.87 8.91 5.89
N LYS A 33 -9.32 10.12 6.10
CA LYS A 33 -10.11 11.32 6.41
C LYS A 33 -10.95 11.82 5.23
N ALA A 34 -10.45 11.67 4.00
CA ALA A 34 -11.20 11.98 2.79
C ALA A 34 -12.32 10.95 2.56
N TRP A 35 -12.03 9.67 2.83
CA TRP A 35 -13.03 8.59 2.80
C TRP A 35 -14.14 8.76 3.86
N ALA A 36 -13.79 9.08 5.11
CA ALA A 36 -14.77 9.27 6.20
C ALA A 36 -15.73 10.44 5.94
N LYS A 37 -15.19 11.56 5.43
CA LYS A 37 -16.00 12.72 5.02
C LYS A 37 -16.92 12.41 3.83
N SER A 38 -16.46 11.60 2.88
CA SER A 38 -17.26 11.21 1.70
C SER A 38 -18.47 10.33 2.05
N LYS A 39 -18.50 9.69 3.22
CA LYS A 39 -19.62 8.86 3.72
C LYS A 39 -20.54 9.61 4.68
N GLY A 40 -20.38 10.92 4.86
CA GLY A 40 -21.19 11.73 5.77
C GLY A 40 -20.82 11.60 7.25
N GLY A 41 -19.69 10.95 7.56
CA GLY A 41 -19.19 10.83 8.94
C GLY A 41 -18.40 12.07 9.35
N THR A 42 -18.96 12.90 10.24
CA THR A 42 -18.19 13.92 10.96
C THR A 42 -17.28 13.22 11.99
N VAL A 43 -15.97 13.31 11.81
CA VAL A 43 -14.99 12.85 12.80
C VAL A 43 -15.20 13.66 14.10
N PRO A 44 -15.43 13.04 15.27
CA PRO A 44 -15.56 13.78 16.51
C PRO A 44 -14.25 14.50 16.81
N LYS A 45 -14.32 15.82 16.98
CA LYS A 45 -13.23 16.61 17.56
C LYS A 45 -13.28 16.40 19.08
N THR A 46 -12.61 15.37 19.59
CA THR A 46 -12.38 15.25 21.03
C THR A 46 -11.28 16.25 21.44
N ALA A 47 -11.71 17.39 21.99
CA ALA A 47 -10.91 18.19 22.88
C ALA A 47 -11.06 17.63 24.29
N GLY A 48 -9.96 17.29 24.98
CA GLY A 48 -10.00 16.82 26.37
C GLY A 48 -8.66 16.31 26.92
N ALA A 49 -7.80 17.28 27.31
CA ALA A 49 -6.87 17.41 28.46
C ALA A 49 -6.25 16.19 29.24
N PRO A 50 -5.16 16.43 30.02
CA PRO A 50 -4.06 15.49 30.29
C PRO A 50 -4.26 14.61 31.53
N SER A 51 -3.61 13.45 31.52
CA SER A 51 -3.36 12.66 32.74
C SER A 51 -1.87 12.70 33.05
N SER A 52 -1.52 13.41 34.12
CA SER A 52 -0.18 13.51 34.68
C SER A 52 0.06 12.40 35.69
N ALA A 53 1.13 11.62 35.51
CA ALA A 53 2.05 11.24 36.58
C ALA A 53 3.41 10.84 35.99
N PRO A 54 4.53 11.07 36.71
CA PRO A 54 5.76 11.60 36.12
C PRO A 54 6.82 10.52 35.89
N GLY A 55 7.60 10.68 34.82
CA GLY A 55 8.77 9.81 34.60
C GLY A 55 9.48 10.07 33.27
N GLY A 56 10.17 11.21 33.17
CA GLY A 56 11.38 11.33 32.34
C GLY A 56 11.20 11.76 30.88
N ALA A 57 11.75 12.94 30.59
CA ALA A 57 12.16 13.47 29.28
C ALA A 57 11.05 13.89 28.29
N THR A 58 10.67 15.16 28.42
CA THR A 58 10.60 16.16 27.34
C THR A 58 10.75 15.62 25.90
N VAL A 59 9.64 15.55 25.17
CA VAL A 59 9.69 15.58 23.70
C VAL A 59 9.42 17.02 23.28
N PRO A 60 10.44 17.72 22.78
CA PRO A 60 10.17 18.69 21.73
C PRO A 60 11.15 18.53 20.57
N GLU A 61 10.62 18.81 19.38
CA GLU A 61 11.30 18.99 18.09
C GLU A 61 11.66 17.71 17.30
N ALA A 62 11.26 17.79 16.03
CA ALA A 62 11.60 16.92 14.94
C ALA A 62 13.09 17.04 14.61
N ASP A 63 13.97 16.53 15.47
CA ASP A 63 15.40 16.70 15.31
C ASP A 63 16.12 15.39 15.00
N ARG A 64 16.33 15.27 13.68
CA ARG A 64 16.97 14.20 12.91
C ARG A 64 15.98 13.10 12.53
N GLU A 65 15.38 13.26 11.33
CA GLU A 65 14.83 12.16 10.54
C GLU A 65 15.96 11.16 10.24
N CYS A 66 16.30 10.36 11.25
CA CYS A 66 17.22 9.26 11.10
C CYS A 66 16.58 8.24 10.14
N PRO A 67 17.36 7.63 9.24
CA PRO A 67 16.87 6.52 8.44
C PRO A 67 16.25 5.44 9.34
N PRO A 68 15.18 4.75 8.88
CA PRO A 68 14.49 3.74 9.67
C PRO A 68 15.44 2.61 10.09
N ASP A 69 15.19 2.02 11.25
CA ASP A 69 15.91 0.83 11.68
C ASP A 69 15.54 -0.40 10.82
N ARG A 70 16.27 -1.52 10.97
CA ARG A 70 16.04 -2.74 10.19
C ARG A 70 14.60 -3.26 10.28
N SER A 71 13.97 -3.15 11.44
CA SER A 71 12.62 -3.68 11.70
C SER A 71 11.55 -2.78 11.11
N GLU A 72 11.68 -1.46 11.30
CA GLU A 72 10.81 -0.47 10.69
C GLU A 72 10.92 -0.49 9.17
N LEU A 73 12.14 -0.49 8.63
CA LEU A 73 12.42 -0.63 7.20
C LEU A 73 11.75 -1.89 6.64
N GLY A 74 11.87 -3.03 7.34
CA GLY A 74 11.21 -4.28 6.96
C GLY A 74 9.69 -4.18 6.91
N ARG A 75 9.05 -3.59 7.92
CA ARG A 75 7.58 -3.41 7.96
C ARG A 75 7.07 -2.49 6.85
N CYS A 76 7.75 -1.37 6.62
CA CYS A 76 7.43 -0.44 5.54
C CYS A 76 7.59 -1.10 4.17
N THR A 77 8.67 -1.85 3.99
CA THR A 77 8.93 -2.63 2.78
C THR A 77 7.85 -3.66 2.51
N TRP A 78 7.49 -4.48 3.50
CA TRP A 78 6.41 -5.46 3.35
C TRP A 78 5.06 -4.81 3.02
N SER A 79 4.79 -3.64 3.61
CA SER A 79 3.58 -2.86 3.30
C SER A 79 3.57 -2.40 1.83
N LEU A 80 4.70 -1.95 1.30
CA LEU A 80 4.86 -1.62 -0.11
C LEU A 80 4.66 -2.85 -0.99
N LEU A 81 5.36 -3.95 -0.72
CA LEU A 81 5.30 -5.17 -1.52
C LEU A 81 3.88 -5.75 -1.59
N HIS A 82 3.19 -5.83 -0.44
CA HIS A 82 1.80 -6.28 -0.42
C HIS A 82 0.85 -5.33 -1.14
N SER A 83 1.11 -4.01 -1.11
CA SER A 83 0.33 -3.06 -1.89
C SER A 83 0.55 -3.26 -3.39
N VAL A 84 1.80 -3.40 -3.83
CA VAL A 84 2.11 -3.71 -5.24
C VAL A 84 1.41 -5.00 -5.68
N ALA A 85 1.47 -6.06 -4.87
CA ALA A 85 0.81 -7.34 -5.17
C ALA A 85 -0.72 -7.23 -5.19
N ALA A 86 -1.32 -6.47 -4.26
CA ALA A 86 -2.77 -6.31 -4.18
C ALA A 86 -3.36 -5.56 -5.39
N TYR A 87 -2.58 -4.66 -6.00
CA TYR A 87 -2.96 -3.92 -7.19
C TYR A 87 -2.36 -4.52 -8.48
N TYR A 88 -1.63 -5.63 -8.38
CA TYR A 88 -1.10 -6.31 -9.55
C TYR A 88 -2.26 -6.93 -10.37
N PRO A 89 -2.27 -6.77 -11.70
CA PRO A 89 -3.41 -7.17 -12.50
C PRO A 89 -3.64 -8.70 -12.50
N LYS A 90 -4.91 -9.13 -12.55
CA LYS A 90 -5.25 -10.56 -12.59
C LYS A 90 -4.74 -11.28 -13.85
N LYS A 91 -4.69 -10.58 -15.00
CA LYS A 91 -4.10 -11.08 -16.25
C LYS A 91 -3.05 -10.06 -16.71
N PRO A 92 -1.81 -10.13 -16.18
CA PRO A 92 -0.77 -9.17 -16.52
C PRO A 92 -0.27 -9.38 -17.95
N THR A 93 0.02 -8.29 -18.65
CA THR A 93 0.71 -8.33 -19.95
C THR A 93 2.14 -8.86 -19.80
N PRO A 94 2.77 -9.39 -20.87
CA PRO A 94 4.17 -9.82 -20.81
C PRO A 94 5.13 -8.71 -20.34
N ALA A 95 4.86 -7.46 -20.71
CA ALA A 95 5.63 -6.31 -20.24
C ALA A 95 5.51 -6.12 -18.72
N GLN A 96 4.28 -6.17 -18.17
CA GLN A 96 4.06 -6.05 -16.72
C GLN A 96 4.69 -7.19 -15.92
N GLN A 97 4.71 -8.41 -16.48
CA GLN A 97 5.40 -9.55 -15.87
C GLN A 97 6.90 -9.31 -15.81
N ASN A 98 7.50 -8.87 -16.92
CA ASN A 98 8.91 -8.50 -16.96
C ASN A 98 9.21 -7.35 -15.99
N ASP A 99 8.37 -6.31 -15.92
CA ASP A 99 8.56 -5.18 -15.01
C ASP A 99 8.52 -5.62 -13.54
N ALA A 100 7.62 -6.54 -13.19
CA ALA A 100 7.56 -7.11 -11.84
C ALA A 100 8.83 -7.92 -11.51
N GLU A 101 9.30 -8.76 -12.44
CA GLU A 101 10.55 -9.51 -12.26
C GLU A 101 11.75 -8.57 -12.08
N GLN A 102 11.85 -7.55 -12.94
CA GLN A 102 12.91 -6.55 -12.88
C GLN A 102 12.87 -5.77 -11.58
N PHE A 103 11.67 -5.40 -11.10
CA PHE A 103 11.48 -4.76 -9.80
C PHE A 103 12.07 -5.61 -8.68
N PHE A 104 11.72 -6.90 -8.55
CA PHE A 104 12.24 -7.75 -7.49
C PHE A 104 13.76 -7.98 -7.59
N ARG A 105 14.28 -8.11 -8.82
CA ARG A 105 15.72 -8.24 -9.07
C ARG A 105 16.52 -7.00 -8.65
N LEU A 106 15.98 -5.81 -8.88
CA LEU A 106 16.62 -4.55 -8.48
C LEU A 106 16.44 -4.30 -6.99
N PHE A 107 15.25 -4.56 -6.46
CA PHE A 107 14.91 -4.47 -5.05
C PHE A 107 15.90 -5.29 -4.20
N SER A 108 16.16 -6.54 -4.56
CA SER A 108 17.08 -7.41 -3.82
C SER A 108 18.55 -6.95 -3.86
N ARG A 109 18.95 -6.10 -4.83
CA ARG A 109 20.30 -5.51 -4.92
C ARG A 109 20.42 -4.19 -4.16
N LEU A 110 19.34 -3.42 -4.11
CA LEU A 110 19.31 -2.07 -3.52
C LEU A 110 18.83 -2.08 -2.07
N TYR A 111 18.40 -3.22 -1.53
CA TYR A 111 17.90 -3.31 -0.17
C TYR A 111 19.00 -2.94 0.86
N PRO A 112 18.80 -1.92 1.73
CA PRO A 112 19.87 -1.35 2.57
C PRO A 112 20.51 -2.29 3.61
N CYS A 113 19.92 -3.46 3.88
CA CYS A 113 20.45 -4.47 4.80
C CYS A 113 21.14 -5.59 4.01
N ASP A 114 22.47 -5.70 4.08
CA ASP A 114 23.25 -6.66 3.28
C ASP A 114 22.86 -8.13 3.48
N ASP A 115 22.67 -8.57 4.72
CA ASP A 115 22.24 -9.95 5.00
C ASP A 115 20.84 -10.21 4.42
N CYS A 116 19.91 -9.27 4.64
CA CYS A 116 18.55 -9.35 4.11
C CYS A 116 18.55 -9.37 2.57
N ALA A 117 19.36 -8.50 1.95
CA ALA A 117 19.51 -8.38 0.50
C ALA A 117 20.08 -9.67 -0.11
N ARG A 118 21.05 -10.29 0.55
CA ARG A 118 21.58 -11.60 0.16
C ARG A 118 20.51 -12.68 0.23
N ASP A 119 19.70 -12.69 1.28
CA ASP A 119 18.65 -13.70 1.42
C ASP A 119 17.55 -13.51 0.35
N PHE A 120 17.17 -12.27 0.03
CA PHE A 120 16.27 -11.98 -1.10
C PHE A 120 16.81 -12.39 -2.49
N ARG A 121 18.09 -12.71 -2.63
CA ARG A 121 18.69 -13.18 -3.89
C ARG A 121 18.89 -14.70 -3.96
N LYS A 122 18.72 -15.39 -2.83
CA LYS A 122 18.85 -16.85 -2.77
C LYS A 122 17.55 -17.57 -3.14
N GLU A 123 16.43 -16.89 -2.92
CA GLU A 123 15.10 -17.26 -3.42
C GLU A 123 14.95 -16.89 -4.90
#